data_AF-A0A0C3GBE7-F1
#
_entry.id   AF-A0A0C3GBE7-F1
#
_cell.length_a   1.000
_cell.length_b   1.000
_cell.length_c   1.000
_cell.angle_alpha   90.00
_cell.angle_beta   90.00
_cell.angle_gamma   90.00
#
_symmetry.space_group_name_H-M   'P 1'
#
loop_
_entity.id
_entity.type
_entity.pdbx_description
1 polymer ?
#
loop_
_entity_poly.entity_id
_entity_poly.type
_entity_poly.pdbx_seq_one_letter_code
_entity_poly.pdbx_strand_id
1 'polypeptide(L)'
;MVGGSAIATLVVFIISILFVIVPVRIPLPRSQRLPSHFLINLTTAPILAIAVLWAAQCIGPSVIRAGIVGNEGIKPYNILILFFSLAYISITLDITGVLQAAAFWVSNKGGSSGWKLFFGFYLMLTLLSVVIGNDPVILSGTAFLVYYTNAVKLNPAAWLLAEFAAANTASMVLFVGNPTNVVICEGFGVNNVAYSAYTIFPFVACSIFCFAALAVQFQNHIPRRLEKTEKLDPWSVLHDRVGAIVGSILLASCLVTIIIVSFFGVDVWMISLPFAVFKLIFDIGWDHWRYKNGRLTRPRDPGSQETYHRSQRTHHIIDIKKQVTTSPQTDTKPLSNPLGSLPLNKYHHTEAAHNTVDNEKHTTESAHRAPFATTNTEVLSNSSGSLSPNKSLSESMSSAGPITTIPSPATSSTSFFDRKRSNLVSRRAQFDHHFPTFSIALPRLPFALVPFAFSQFILIEALAHQGWIDVFAVWLIRATARQIYPTIWIVGVFGVVLCNLSGTNIGATILLTKVVRAAAFPDHSLRAAAIALAVASNVGAVSFTFSASLAGLLWRGILNQKGIPMKQSTFALWNLLPITVMTAVGLGVVCIEMAVISR
;
A
#
# COMPACT_ATOMS: atom_id res chain seq x y z
N MET A 1 -21.15 6.96 36.77
CA MET A 1 -22.14 6.42 35.81
C MET A 1 -21.78 6.99 34.44
N VAL A 2 -21.73 6.16 33.40
CA VAL A 2 -21.41 6.61 32.03
C VAL A 2 -22.63 7.36 31.48
N GLY A 3 -22.47 8.64 31.16
CA GLY A 3 -23.57 9.48 30.65
C GLY A 3 -23.95 9.14 29.19
N GLY A 4 -25.10 9.66 28.73
CA GLY A 4 -25.55 9.46 27.34
C GLY A 4 -24.54 9.92 26.30
N SER A 5 -23.88 11.07 26.51
CA SER A 5 -22.82 11.59 25.63
C SER A 5 -21.61 10.67 25.56
N ALA A 6 -21.27 10.00 26.67
CA ALA A 6 -20.17 9.06 26.69
C ALA A 6 -20.51 7.79 25.89
N ILE A 7 -21.72 7.24 26.04
CA ILE A 7 -22.18 6.09 25.23
C ILE A 7 -22.21 6.47 23.75
N ALA A 8 -22.79 7.61 23.40
CA ALA A 8 -22.84 8.11 22.02
C ALA A 8 -21.44 8.24 21.41
N THR A 9 -20.48 8.78 22.18
CA THR A 9 -19.08 8.91 21.76
C THR A 9 -18.44 7.56 21.44
N LEU A 10 -18.62 6.56 22.31
CA LEU A 10 -18.08 5.22 22.07
C LEU A 10 -18.74 4.55 20.86
N VAL A 11 -20.06 4.64 20.73
CA VAL A 11 -20.79 4.04 19.60
C VAL A 11 -20.36 4.66 18.27
N VAL A 12 -20.29 5.99 18.19
CA VAL A 12 -19.85 6.69 16.97
C VAL A 12 -18.39 6.39 16.66
N PHE A 13 -17.53 6.27 17.68
CA PHE A 13 -16.15 5.82 17.51
C PHE A 13 -16.06 4.41 16.91
N ILE A 14 -16.82 3.45 17.44
CA ILE A 14 -16.85 2.07 16.92
C ILE A 14 -17.39 2.04 15.48
N ILE A 15 -18.48 2.76 15.20
CA ILE A 15 -19.05 2.86 13.84
C ILE A 15 -18.05 3.44 12.86
N SER A 16 -17.32 4.49 13.26
CA SER A 16 -16.23 5.07 12.46
C SER A 16 -15.21 4.02 12.09
N ILE A 17 -14.76 3.21 13.06
CA ILE A 17 -13.79 2.15 12.82
C ILE A 17 -14.36 1.05 11.90
N LEU A 18 -15.62 0.66 12.07
CA LEU A 18 -16.25 -0.32 11.17
C LEU A 18 -16.20 0.13 9.71
N PHE A 19 -16.45 1.41 9.44
CA PHE A 19 -16.32 1.97 8.09
C PHE A 19 -14.88 2.16 7.61
N VAL A 20 -13.91 2.29 8.52
CA VAL A 20 -12.48 2.24 8.17
C VAL A 20 -12.08 0.85 7.68
N ILE A 21 -12.53 -0.20 8.38
CA ILE A 21 -12.22 -1.60 8.06
C ILE A 21 -13.00 -2.07 6.82
N VAL A 22 -14.30 -1.76 6.78
CA VAL A 22 -15.22 -2.15 5.71
C VAL A 22 -15.76 -0.87 5.05
N PRO A 23 -15.07 -0.35 4.02
CA PRO A 23 -15.50 0.88 3.36
C PRO A 23 -16.82 0.68 2.60
N VAL A 24 -17.74 1.64 2.76
CA VAL A 24 -19.08 1.61 2.16
C VAL A 24 -19.20 2.66 1.07
N ARG A 25 -19.88 2.28 -0.03
CA ARG A 25 -20.20 3.16 -1.15
C ARG A 25 -21.68 3.52 -1.07
N ILE A 26 -21.98 4.80 -0.91
CA ILE A 26 -23.35 5.31 -0.92
C ILE A 26 -23.60 5.90 -2.32
N PRO A 27 -24.57 5.37 -3.10
CA PRO A 27 -24.92 5.96 -4.38
C PRO A 27 -25.53 7.35 -4.17
N LEU A 28 -25.05 8.34 -4.93
CA LEU A 28 -25.60 9.69 -4.92
C LEU A 28 -26.53 9.88 -6.14
N PRO A 29 -27.55 10.76 -6.03
CA PRO A 29 -28.36 11.15 -7.19
C PRO A 29 -27.46 11.63 -8.33
N ARG A 30 -27.64 11.08 -9.53
CA ARG A 30 -26.81 11.42 -10.71
C ARG A 30 -26.88 12.93 -10.99
N SER A 31 -25.79 13.62 -10.70
CA SER A 31 -25.54 14.99 -11.15
C SER A 31 -24.35 14.98 -12.10
N GLN A 32 -24.42 15.72 -13.22
CA GLN A 32 -23.35 15.78 -14.23
C GLN A 32 -22.02 16.31 -13.69
N ARG A 33 -21.99 16.91 -12.48
CA ARG A 33 -20.80 17.54 -11.89
C ARG A 33 -20.28 16.86 -10.63
N LEU A 34 -21.03 15.94 -10.02
CA LEU A 34 -20.64 15.29 -8.78
C LEU A 34 -20.34 13.81 -9.01
N PRO A 35 -19.39 13.22 -8.25
CA PRO A 35 -19.16 11.79 -8.29
C PRO A 35 -20.45 11.03 -8.01
N SER A 36 -20.67 9.96 -8.76
CA SER A 36 -21.90 9.14 -8.67
C SER A 36 -22.06 8.40 -7.34
N HIS A 37 -21.02 8.40 -6.49
CA HIS A 37 -21.01 7.70 -5.22
C HIS A 37 -20.18 8.49 -4.20
N PHE A 38 -20.64 8.52 -2.96
CA PHE A 38 -19.88 8.97 -1.80
C PHE A 38 -19.24 7.76 -1.10
N LEU A 39 -17.95 7.85 -0.80
CA LEU A 39 -17.19 6.75 -0.20
C LEU A 39 -16.97 7.05 1.30
N ILE A 40 -17.53 6.22 2.16
CA ILE A 40 -17.21 6.20 3.59
C ILE A 40 -16.07 5.20 3.79
N ASN A 41 -14.88 5.71 4.12
CA ASN A 41 -13.64 4.94 4.23
C ASN A 41 -12.69 5.54 5.28
N LEU A 42 -11.45 5.06 5.31
CA LEU A 42 -10.33 5.60 6.12
C LEU A 42 -10.24 7.14 6.13
N THR A 43 -10.46 7.80 5.00
CA THR A 43 -10.29 9.26 4.88
C THR A 43 -11.51 10.07 5.31
N THR A 44 -12.72 9.49 5.25
CA THR A 44 -13.97 10.24 5.46
C THR A 44 -14.70 9.81 6.74
N ALA A 45 -14.67 8.54 7.12
CA ALA A 45 -15.44 8.04 8.26
C ALA A 45 -15.08 8.71 9.59
N PRO A 46 -13.78 8.89 9.94
CA PRO A 46 -13.41 9.55 11.18
C PRO A 46 -13.79 11.04 11.22
N ILE A 47 -13.72 11.73 10.07
CA ILE A 47 -14.13 13.13 9.97
C ILE A 47 -15.64 13.25 10.18
N LEU A 48 -16.42 12.37 9.56
CA LEU A 48 -17.87 12.33 9.73
C LEU A 48 -18.26 12.01 11.18
N ALA A 49 -17.52 11.09 11.82
CA ALA A 49 -17.71 10.77 13.24
C ALA A 49 -17.50 12.00 14.13
N ILE A 50 -16.44 12.78 13.89
CA ILE A 50 -16.19 14.05 14.61
C ILE A 50 -17.32 15.04 14.36
N ALA A 51 -17.77 15.20 13.10
CA ALA A 51 -18.87 16.11 12.77
C ALA A 51 -20.17 15.71 13.48
N VAL A 52 -20.50 14.42 13.53
CA VAL A 52 -21.67 13.90 14.26
C VAL A 52 -21.53 14.16 15.75
N LEU A 53 -20.37 13.88 16.36
CA LEU A 53 -20.16 14.11 17.79
C LEU A 53 -20.21 15.59 18.16
N TRP A 54 -19.68 16.45 17.29
CA TRP A 54 -19.72 17.89 17.51
C TRP A 54 -21.14 18.43 17.37
N ALA A 55 -21.89 18.00 16.35
CA ALA A 55 -23.30 18.36 16.17
C ALA A 55 -24.19 17.85 17.32
N ALA A 56 -23.90 16.66 17.84
CA ALA A 56 -24.58 16.08 19.00
C ALA A 56 -24.12 16.67 20.35
N GLN A 57 -23.26 17.70 20.34
CA GLN A 57 -22.69 18.35 21.53
C GLN A 57 -21.99 17.37 22.50
N CYS A 58 -21.51 16.24 21.97
CA CYS A 58 -20.71 15.27 22.74
C CYS A 58 -19.25 15.74 22.88
N ILE A 59 -18.77 16.59 21.97
CA ILE A 59 -17.43 17.19 22.03
C ILE A 59 -17.49 18.69 21.77
N GLY A 60 -16.60 19.43 22.40
CA GLY A 60 -16.44 20.88 22.20
C GLY A 60 -15.20 21.25 21.36
N PRO A 61 -15.05 22.53 21.00
CA PRO A 61 -13.88 23.02 20.26
C PRO A 61 -12.54 22.78 20.99
N SER A 62 -12.55 22.74 22.32
CA SER A 62 -11.37 22.44 23.15
C SER A 62 -10.84 21.02 22.91
N VAL A 63 -11.73 20.02 22.82
CA VAL A 63 -11.40 18.62 22.54
C VAL A 63 -10.81 18.48 21.13
N ILE A 64 -11.40 19.16 20.15
CA ILE A 64 -10.89 19.18 18.77
C ILE A 64 -9.49 19.82 18.74
N ARG A 65 -9.31 20.97 19.41
CA ARG A 65 -8.01 21.63 19.52
C ARG A 65 -6.97 20.74 20.19
N ALA A 66 -7.32 20.06 21.28
CA ALA A 66 -6.45 19.12 21.98
C ALA A 66 -6.05 17.94 21.07
N GLY A 67 -6.95 17.43 20.24
CA GLY A 67 -6.64 16.41 19.24
C GLY A 67 -5.75 16.87 18.07
N ILE A 68 -5.59 18.18 17.84
CA ILE A 68 -4.74 18.72 16.76
C ILE A 68 -3.40 19.23 17.31
N VAL A 69 -3.46 20.10 18.31
CA VAL A 69 -2.28 20.72 18.93
C VAL A 69 -1.59 19.74 19.89
N GLY A 70 -2.33 18.78 20.43
CA GLY A 70 -1.82 17.82 21.39
C GLY A 70 -2.20 18.15 22.83
N ASN A 71 -2.13 17.11 23.66
CA ASN A 71 -2.38 17.16 25.10
C ASN A 71 -1.48 16.10 25.77
N GLU A 72 -1.15 16.30 27.04
CA GLU A 72 -0.39 15.35 27.87
C GLU A 72 0.96 14.89 27.28
N GLY A 73 1.65 15.74 26.51
CA GLY A 73 2.99 15.43 25.97
C GLY A 73 3.01 14.79 24.59
N ILE A 74 1.86 14.41 24.02
CA ILE A 74 1.79 13.91 22.63
C ILE A 74 1.35 15.05 21.72
N LYS A 75 2.15 15.36 20.69
CA LYS A 75 1.89 16.46 19.74
C LYS A 75 1.64 15.88 18.34
N PRO A 76 0.38 15.71 17.92
CA PRO A 76 0.04 15.07 16.65
C PRO A 76 0.73 15.69 15.42
N TYR A 77 0.87 17.02 15.41
CA TYR A 77 1.54 17.71 14.32
C TYR A 77 3.05 17.42 14.25
N ASN A 78 3.75 17.21 15.39
CA ASN A 78 5.16 16.81 15.41
C ASN A 78 5.35 15.50 14.65
N ILE A 79 4.52 14.52 14.98
CA ILE A 79 4.56 13.17 14.42
C ILE A 79 4.34 13.21 12.91
N LEU A 80 3.34 13.97 12.45
CA LEU A 80 3.01 14.08 11.03
C LEU A 80 4.07 14.83 10.23
N ILE A 81 4.62 15.94 10.75
CA ILE A 81 5.68 16.69 10.06
C ILE A 81 6.94 15.84 9.96
N LEU A 82 7.34 15.15 11.04
CA LEU A 82 8.47 14.24 11.05
C LEU A 82 8.30 13.14 10.00
N PHE A 83 7.15 12.47 10.01
CA PHE A 83 6.87 11.38 9.10
C PHE A 83 6.87 11.83 7.63
N PHE A 84 6.23 12.97 7.31
CA PHE A 84 6.24 13.50 5.94
C PHE A 84 7.64 13.93 5.47
N SER A 85 8.45 14.47 6.39
CA SER A 85 9.82 14.87 6.08
C SER A 85 10.67 13.66 5.65
N LEU A 86 10.63 12.58 6.44
CA LEU A 86 11.39 11.37 6.16
C LEU A 86 10.79 10.58 4.99
N ALA A 87 9.46 10.55 4.84
CA ALA A 87 8.80 9.94 3.69
C ALA A 87 9.23 10.63 2.39
N TYR A 88 9.29 11.96 2.36
CA TYR A 88 9.75 12.70 1.18
C TYR A 88 11.21 12.37 0.82
N ILE A 89 12.12 12.43 1.78
CA ILE A 89 13.54 12.10 1.55
C ILE A 89 13.68 10.67 1.04
N SER A 90 12.96 9.73 1.65
CA SER A 90 13.06 8.31 1.32
C SER A 90 12.40 7.94 -0.01
N ILE A 91 11.24 8.53 -0.33
CA ILE A 91 10.57 8.34 -1.63
C ILE A 91 11.42 8.93 -2.76
N THR A 92 12.00 10.11 -2.56
CA THR A 92 12.87 10.71 -3.58
C THR A 92 14.17 9.95 -3.76
N LEU A 93 14.72 9.36 -2.68
CA LEU A 93 15.83 8.41 -2.77
C LEU A 93 15.43 7.15 -3.55
N ASP A 94 14.25 6.60 -3.31
CA ASP A 94 13.73 5.46 -4.07
C ASP A 94 13.59 5.75 -5.58
N ILE A 95 13.08 6.93 -5.95
CA ILE A 95 12.92 7.35 -7.35
C ILE A 95 14.25 7.28 -8.14
N THR A 96 15.39 7.42 -7.46
CA THR A 96 16.71 7.35 -8.10
C THR A 96 17.06 5.97 -8.64
N GLY A 97 16.43 4.90 -8.12
CA GLY A 97 16.72 3.52 -8.51
C GLY A 97 17.51 2.70 -7.48
N VAL A 98 17.86 3.27 -6.32
CA VAL A 98 18.74 2.62 -5.32
C VAL A 98 18.16 1.31 -4.78
N LEU A 99 16.85 1.28 -4.49
CA LEU A 99 16.20 0.08 -3.97
C LEU A 99 16.14 -1.03 -5.03
N GLN A 100 15.89 -0.67 -6.29
CA GLN A 100 15.88 -1.60 -7.43
C GLN A 100 17.29 -2.13 -7.70
N ALA A 101 18.32 -1.29 -7.59
CA ALA A 101 19.71 -1.70 -7.73
C ALA A 101 20.11 -2.71 -6.63
N ALA A 102 19.71 -2.47 -5.38
CA ALA A 102 19.89 -3.43 -4.29
C ALA A 102 19.20 -4.76 -4.59
N ALA A 103 17.97 -4.72 -5.10
CA ALA A 103 17.20 -5.90 -5.47
C ALA A 103 17.87 -6.71 -6.61
N PHE A 104 18.43 -6.04 -7.62
CA PHE A 104 19.21 -6.67 -8.69
C PHE A 104 20.48 -7.32 -8.16
N TRP A 105 21.17 -6.65 -7.24
CA TRP A 105 22.36 -7.19 -6.59
C TRP A 105 22.05 -8.47 -5.80
N VAL A 106 20.96 -8.50 -5.04
CA VAL A 106 20.51 -9.71 -4.33
C VAL A 106 20.10 -10.81 -5.30
N SER A 107 19.37 -10.47 -6.37
CA SER A 107 18.99 -11.44 -7.41
C SER A 107 20.21 -12.14 -8.00
N ASN A 108 21.25 -11.39 -8.35
CA ASN A 108 22.49 -11.95 -8.88
C ASN A 108 23.22 -12.85 -7.88
N LYS A 109 23.15 -12.52 -6.58
CA LYS A 109 23.79 -13.28 -5.51
C LYS A 109 23.03 -14.56 -5.15
N GLY A 110 21.71 -14.59 -5.36
CA GLY A 110 20.88 -15.78 -5.15
C GLY A 110 21.21 -16.95 -6.09
N GLY A 111 21.76 -16.65 -7.27
CA GLY A 111 22.20 -17.66 -8.24
C GLY A 111 21.05 -18.56 -8.69
N SER A 112 21.27 -19.88 -8.69
CA SER A 112 20.28 -20.86 -9.13
C SER A 112 19.43 -21.46 -8.00
N SER A 113 19.54 -20.97 -6.76
CA SER A 113 18.80 -21.53 -5.62
C SER A 113 17.67 -20.61 -5.18
N GLY A 114 16.43 -21.08 -5.29
CA GLY A 114 15.27 -20.29 -4.85
C GLY A 114 15.25 -20.01 -3.35
N TRP A 115 15.77 -20.93 -2.53
CA TRP A 115 15.90 -20.71 -1.08
C TRP A 115 16.92 -19.64 -0.71
N LYS A 116 18.11 -19.65 -1.36
CA LYS A 116 19.11 -18.60 -1.16
C LYS A 116 18.56 -17.24 -1.58
N LEU A 117 17.83 -17.22 -2.69
CA LEU A 117 17.18 -16.02 -3.19
C LEU A 117 16.08 -15.51 -2.24
N PHE A 118 15.23 -16.41 -1.73
CA PHE A 118 14.16 -16.10 -0.78
C PHE A 118 14.69 -15.49 0.51
N PHE A 119 15.69 -16.14 1.12
CA PHE A 119 16.40 -15.60 2.27
C PHE A 119 17.08 -14.27 1.95
N GLY A 120 17.75 -14.16 0.80
CA GLY A 120 18.45 -12.95 0.38
C GLY A 120 17.52 -11.75 0.24
N PHE A 121 16.34 -11.93 -0.37
CA PHE A 121 15.35 -10.86 -0.49
C PHE A 121 14.75 -10.50 0.87
N TYR A 122 14.38 -11.48 1.69
CA TYR A 122 13.87 -11.22 3.03
C TYR A 122 14.87 -10.39 3.84
N LEU A 123 16.13 -10.83 3.90
CA LEU A 123 17.19 -10.14 4.64
C LEU A 123 17.43 -8.72 4.11
N MET A 124 17.48 -8.54 2.79
CA MET A 124 17.67 -7.22 2.19
C MET A 124 16.51 -6.28 2.52
N LEU A 125 15.26 -6.74 2.40
CA LEU A 125 14.08 -5.94 2.68
C LEU A 125 13.99 -5.56 4.17
N THR A 126 14.33 -6.50 5.06
CA THR A 126 14.47 -6.21 6.50
C THR A 126 15.51 -5.11 6.74
N LEU A 127 16.73 -5.24 6.18
CA LEU A 127 17.81 -4.26 6.39
C LEU A 127 17.48 -2.88 5.81
N LEU A 128 16.92 -2.83 4.60
CA LEU A 128 16.47 -1.58 3.98
C LEU A 128 15.38 -0.91 4.82
N SER A 129 14.44 -1.69 5.35
CA SER A 129 13.34 -1.16 6.14
C SER A 129 13.76 -0.66 7.52
N VAL A 130 14.83 -1.20 8.11
CA VAL A 130 15.42 -0.63 9.34
C VAL A 130 15.91 0.79 9.10
N VAL A 131 16.54 1.06 7.95
CA VAL A 131 17.18 2.34 7.65
C VAL A 131 16.21 3.36 7.05
N ILE A 132 15.39 2.91 6.10
CA ILE A 132 14.59 3.78 5.21
C ILE A 132 13.11 3.84 5.67
N GLY A 133 12.68 2.93 6.54
CA GLY A 133 11.30 2.78 6.96
C GLY A 133 10.50 1.82 6.06
N ASN A 134 9.30 1.46 6.51
CA ASN A 134 8.45 0.48 5.84
C ASN A 134 7.83 0.99 4.54
N ASP A 135 7.37 2.24 4.49
CA ASP A 135 6.60 2.76 3.35
C ASP A 135 7.37 2.73 2.01
N PRO A 136 8.60 3.25 1.90
CA PRO A 136 9.38 3.19 0.65
C PRO A 136 9.71 1.74 0.24
N VAL A 137 9.96 0.88 1.21
CA VAL A 137 10.22 -0.56 0.98
C VAL A 137 8.98 -1.25 0.42
N ILE A 138 7.78 -0.97 0.95
CA ILE A 138 6.52 -1.51 0.42
C ILE A 138 6.23 -0.95 -0.96
N LEU A 139 6.42 0.35 -1.20
CA LEU A 139 6.12 0.96 -2.49
C LEU A 139 6.97 0.36 -3.62
N SER A 140 8.26 0.19 -3.38
CA SER A 140 9.20 -0.26 -4.42
C SER A 140 9.52 -1.73 -4.39
N GLY A 141 9.62 -2.33 -3.20
CA GLY A 141 9.78 -3.77 -3.02
C GLY A 141 8.64 -4.52 -3.68
N THR A 142 7.39 -4.13 -3.44
CA THR A 142 6.21 -4.80 -3.99
C THR A 142 6.19 -4.69 -5.51
N ALA A 143 6.41 -3.49 -6.05
CA ALA A 143 6.42 -3.27 -7.49
C ALA A 143 7.53 -4.09 -8.18
N PHE A 144 8.72 -4.13 -7.59
CA PHE A 144 9.84 -4.92 -8.06
C PHE A 144 9.56 -6.42 -7.97
N LEU A 145 9.12 -6.92 -6.82
CA LEU A 145 8.89 -8.35 -6.58
C LEU A 145 7.78 -8.90 -7.48
N VAL A 146 6.70 -8.14 -7.68
CA VAL A 146 5.67 -8.50 -8.66
C VAL A 146 6.27 -8.64 -10.05
N TYR A 147 7.13 -7.72 -10.46
CA TYR A 147 7.77 -7.81 -11.76
C TYR A 147 8.71 -9.02 -11.84
N TYR A 148 9.59 -9.17 -10.85
CA TYR A 148 10.61 -10.20 -10.81
C TYR A 148 10.00 -11.61 -10.82
N THR A 149 9.01 -11.84 -9.96
CA THR A 149 8.31 -13.12 -9.87
C THR A 149 7.58 -13.45 -11.18
N ASN A 150 6.97 -12.47 -11.84
CA ASN A 150 6.39 -12.68 -13.17
C ASN A 150 7.45 -13.01 -14.24
N ALA A 151 8.60 -12.33 -14.21
CA ALA A 151 9.68 -12.53 -15.19
C ALA A 151 10.30 -13.93 -15.07
N VAL A 152 10.42 -14.45 -13.83
CA VAL A 152 10.96 -15.79 -13.53
C VAL A 152 9.85 -16.85 -13.42
N LYS A 153 8.59 -16.50 -13.69
CA LYS A 153 7.40 -17.38 -13.60
C LYS A 153 7.23 -18.05 -12.21
N LEU A 154 7.56 -17.32 -11.15
CA LEU A 154 7.38 -17.73 -9.76
C LEU A 154 5.99 -17.36 -9.25
N ASN A 155 5.47 -18.15 -8.31
CA ASN A 155 4.29 -17.74 -7.56
C ASN A 155 4.65 -16.54 -6.66
N PRO A 156 3.99 -15.37 -6.82
CA PRO A 156 4.39 -14.15 -6.13
C PRO A 156 4.03 -14.14 -4.63
N ALA A 157 3.12 -15.01 -4.17
CA ALA A 157 2.56 -14.93 -2.82
C ALA A 157 3.62 -15.00 -1.71
N ALA A 158 4.53 -15.98 -1.77
CA ALA A 158 5.58 -16.15 -0.75
C ALA A 158 6.47 -14.91 -0.63
N TRP A 159 6.88 -14.35 -1.77
CA TRP A 159 7.79 -13.21 -1.84
C TRP A 159 7.15 -11.92 -1.34
N LEU A 160 5.90 -11.68 -1.75
CA LEU A 160 5.17 -10.48 -1.36
C LEU A 160 4.75 -10.51 0.11
N LEU A 161 4.38 -11.67 0.66
CA LEU A 161 4.08 -11.82 2.09
C LEU A 161 5.37 -11.69 2.92
N ALA A 162 6.48 -12.23 2.44
CA ALA A 162 7.78 -12.08 3.09
C ALA A 162 8.25 -10.63 3.13
N GLU A 163 8.10 -9.89 2.03
CA GLU A 163 8.33 -8.44 1.98
C GLU A 163 7.45 -7.70 2.97
N PHE A 164 6.15 -7.98 2.93
CA PHE A 164 5.17 -7.29 3.77
C PHE A 164 5.46 -7.50 5.26
N ALA A 165 5.78 -8.73 5.67
CA ALA A 165 6.16 -9.04 7.03
C ALA A 165 7.52 -8.44 7.41
N ALA A 166 8.52 -8.53 6.54
CA ALA A 166 9.85 -7.97 6.79
C ALA A 166 9.81 -6.46 7.01
N ALA A 167 9.10 -5.71 6.16
CA ALA A 167 9.05 -4.25 6.22
C ALA A 167 8.35 -3.75 7.50
N ASN A 168 7.20 -4.34 7.84
CA ASN A 168 6.46 -3.93 9.04
C ASN A 168 7.14 -4.38 10.35
N THR A 169 7.81 -5.53 10.38
CA THR A 169 8.56 -5.97 11.57
C THR A 169 9.82 -5.12 11.76
N ALA A 170 10.55 -4.81 10.67
CA ALA A 170 11.77 -4.02 10.73
C ALA A 170 11.55 -2.55 11.13
N SER A 171 10.35 -2.00 10.91
CA SER A 171 10.06 -0.62 11.29
C SER A 171 10.08 -0.36 12.80
N MET A 172 10.14 -1.39 13.65
CA MET A 172 10.22 -1.23 15.10
C MET A 172 11.62 -0.83 15.62
N VAL A 173 12.67 -0.98 14.82
CA VAL A 173 14.06 -0.77 15.27
C VAL A 173 14.32 0.71 15.54
N LEU A 174 14.03 1.57 14.56
CA LEU A 174 14.20 3.01 14.71
C LEU A 174 12.87 3.63 15.13
N PHE A 175 12.92 4.59 16.05
CA PHE A 175 11.71 5.31 16.46
C PHE A 175 11.09 6.12 15.30
N VAL A 176 11.87 6.45 14.27
CA VAL A 176 11.35 7.09 13.04
C VAL A 176 10.82 6.10 12.01
N GLY A 177 11.03 4.80 12.20
CA GLY A 177 10.67 3.77 11.24
C GLY A 177 9.17 3.65 11.01
N ASN A 178 8.36 4.02 12.01
CA ASN A 178 6.89 4.02 11.95
C ASN A 178 6.33 5.17 12.82
N PRO A 179 5.30 5.91 12.36
CA PRO A 179 4.61 6.91 13.18
C PRO A 179 4.17 6.43 14.57
N THR A 180 3.81 5.14 14.71
CA THR A 180 3.43 4.56 16.01
C THR A 180 4.54 4.62 17.04
N ASN A 181 5.80 4.49 16.61
CA ASN A 181 6.94 4.48 17.51
C ASN A 181 7.15 5.88 18.11
N VAL A 182 6.94 6.92 17.30
CA VAL A 182 6.99 8.30 17.77
C VAL A 182 5.88 8.58 18.79
N VAL A 183 4.65 8.08 18.56
CA VAL A 183 3.55 8.17 19.55
C VAL A 183 3.95 7.54 20.88
N ILE A 184 4.63 6.40 20.86
CA ILE A 184 5.08 5.69 22.07
C ILE A 184 6.18 6.48 22.76
N CYS A 185 7.21 6.93 22.03
CA CYS A 185 8.29 7.72 22.61
C CYS A 185 7.78 9.03 23.24
N GLU A 186 6.97 9.80 22.52
CA GLU A 186 6.38 11.04 23.04
C GLU A 186 5.43 10.78 24.20
N GLY A 187 4.57 9.76 24.08
CA GLY A 187 3.56 9.46 25.10
C GLY A 187 4.16 8.97 26.42
N PHE A 188 5.17 8.11 26.36
CA PHE A 188 5.83 7.58 27.57
C PHE A 188 7.09 8.36 27.98
N GLY A 189 7.48 9.38 27.23
CA GLY A 189 8.72 10.13 27.47
C GLY A 189 9.99 9.29 27.31
N VAL A 190 9.96 8.27 26.44
CA VAL A 190 11.11 7.39 26.17
C VAL A 190 12.00 8.04 25.13
N ASN A 191 13.29 8.22 25.42
CA ASN A 191 14.22 8.78 24.44
C ASN A 191 14.45 7.82 23.26
N ASN A 192 14.90 8.36 22.14
CA ASN A 192 15.01 7.63 20.87
C ASN A 192 16.01 6.47 20.91
N VAL A 193 17.10 6.63 21.65
CA VAL A 193 18.16 5.63 21.76
C VAL A 193 17.73 4.47 22.67
N ALA A 194 17.12 4.78 23.81
CA ALA A 194 16.57 3.78 24.72
C ALA A 194 15.45 3.00 24.04
N TYR A 195 14.57 3.67 23.30
CA TYR A 195 13.56 2.98 22.47
C TYR A 195 14.20 1.91 21.59
N SER A 196 15.20 2.31 20.79
CA SER A 196 15.88 1.40 19.87
C SER A 196 16.62 0.28 20.61
N ALA A 197 17.22 0.58 21.76
CA ALA A 197 17.91 -0.39 22.59
C ALA A 197 16.95 -1.44 23.19
N TYR A 198 15.73 -1.05 23.54
CA TYR A 198 14.70 -1.96 24.06
C TYR A 198 13.97 -2.75 22.96
N THR A 199 13.94 -2.26 21.72
CA THR A 199 13.21 -2.95 20.64
C THR A 199 14.12 -3.81 19.76
N ILE A 200 15.45 -3.66 19.83
CA ILE A 200 16.36 -4.41 18.96
C ILE A 200 16.33 -5.92 19.20
N PHE A 201 16.30 -6.40 20.44
CA PHE A 201 16.25 -7.84 20.70
C PHE A 201 14.89 -8.44 20.33
N PRO A 202 13.74 -7.83 20.69
CA PRO A 202 12.43 -8.26 20.17
C PRO A 202 12.38 -8.25 18.64
N PHE A 203 12.96 -7.25 17.98
CA PHE A 203 13.04 -7.18 16.52
C PHE A 203 13.81 -8.35 15.92
N VAL A 204 15.01 -8.65 16.43
CA VAL A 204 15.85 -9.74 15.91
C VAL A 204 15.12 -11.07 16.05
N ALA A 205 14.53 -11.32 17.23
CA ALA A 205 13.78 -12.54 17.48
C ALA A 205 12.53 -12.64 16.58
N CYS A 206 11.71 -11.59 16.51
CA CYS A 206 10.57 -11.54 15.60
C CYS A 206 10.98 -11.77 14.15
N SER A 207 12.08 -11.17 13.69
CA SER A 207 12.53 -11.29 12.29
C SER A 207 13.01 -12.70 11.95
N ILE A 208 13.74 -13.36 12.85
CA ILE A 208 14.20 -14.74 12.66
C ILE A 208 13.00 -15.70 12.64
N PHE A 209 12.12 -15.59 13.62
CA PHE A 209 10.99 -16.50 13.74
C PHE A 209 9.89 -16.24 12.70
N CYS A 210 9.73 -14.99 12.25
CA CYS A 210 8.88 -14.66 11.10
C CYS A 210 9.41 -15.33 9.83
N PHE A 211 10.72 -15.24 9.57
CA PHE A 211 11.32 -15.94 8.43
C PHE A 211 11.11 -17.45 8.53
N ALA A 212 11.32 -18.05 9.71
CA ALA A 212 11.09 -19.47 9.92
C ALA A 212 9.62 -19.87 9.68
N ALA A 213 8.66 -19.09 10.20
CA ALA A 213 7.24 -19.31 9.97
C ALA A 213 6.87 -19.24 8.48
N LEU A 214 7.34 -18.20 7.78
CA LEU A 214 7.12 -18.03 6.34
C LEU A 214 7.80 -19.15 5.54
N ALA A 215 9.02 -19.54 5.90
CA ALA A 215 9.75 -20.63 5.26
C ALA A 215 8.98 -21.96 5.37
N VAL A 216 8.48 -22.30 6.56
CA VAL A 216 7.69 -23.52 6.76
C VAL A 216 6.38 -23.46 5.99
N GLN A 217 5.70 -22.31 6.00
CA GLN A 217 4.40 -22.12 5.35
C GLN A 217 4.50 -22.14 3.82
N PHE A 218 5.54 -21.52 3.27
CA PHE A 218 5.74 -21.37 1.83
C PHE A 218 6.76 -22.36 1.24
N GLN A 219 7.18 -23.38 1.97
CA GLN A 219 8.19 -24.36 1.51
C GLN A 219 7.87 -24.97 0.14
N ASN A 220 6.58 -25.20 -0.14
CA ASN A 220 6.10 -25.77 -1.41
C ASN A 220 5.96 -24.72 -2.54
N HIS A 221 5.99 -23.43 -2.20
CA HIS A 221 5.90 -22.31 -3.15
C HIS A 221 7.28 -21.80 -3.60
N ILE A 222 8.35 -22.18 -2.87
CA ILE A 222 9.72 -21.76 -3.16
C ILE A 222 10.42 -22.88 -3.95
N PRO A 223 10.79 -22.66 -5.23
CA PRO A 223 11.45 -23.69 -6.01
C PRO A 223 12.87 -23.96 -5.48
N ARG A 224 13.29 -25.23 -5.51
CA ARG A 224 14.66 -25.60 -5.09
C ARG A 224 15.72 -25.07 -6.06
N ARG A 225 15.40 -25.06 -7.36
CA ARG A 225 16.27 -24.56 -8.42
C ARG A 225 15.52 -23.54 -9.28
N LEU A 226 16.21 -22.47 -9.63
CA LEU A 226 15.76 -21.46 -10.57
C LEU A 226 16.45 -21.71 -11.92
N GLU A 227 15.70 -21.57 -13.00
CA GLU A 227 16.31 -21.44 -14.33
C GLU A 227 17.21 -20.20 -14.31
N LYS A 228 18.43 -20.36 -14.81
CA LYS A 228 19.47 -19.35 -14.68
C LYS A 228 19.11 -18.16 -15.55
N THR A 229 18.56 -17.11 -14.93
CA THR A 229 18.40 -15.81 -15.58
C THR A 229 19.77 -15.17 -15.77
N GLU A 230 19.95 -14.41 -16.86
CA GLU A 230 21.15 -13.62 -17.09
C GLU A 230 21.41 -12.67 -15.90
N LYS A 231 22.68 -12.35 -15.65
CA LYS A 231 23.03 -11.40 -14.59
C LYS A 231 22.44 -10.05 -14.93
N LEU A 232 21.59 -9.52 -14.05
CA LEU A 232 21.00 -8.21 -14.19
C LEU A 232 22.05 -7.15 -13.84
N ASP A 233 22.16 -6.05 -14.58
CA ASP A 233 23.09 -4.98 -14.22
C ASP A 233 22.45 -4.02 -13.19
N PRO A 234 22.89 -3.99 -11.92
CA PRO A 234 22.32 -3.09 -10.91
C PRO A 234 22.44 -1.61 -11.28
N TRP A 235 23.45 -1.26 -12.08
CA TRP A 235 23.68 0.13 -12.49
C TRP A 235 22.71 0.60 -13.56
N SER A 236 22.08 -0.32 -14.29
CA SER A 236 21.12 -0.01 -15.35
C SER A 236 19.80 0.56 -14.81
N VAL A 237 19.42 0.17 -13.59
CA VAL A 237 18.20 0.66 -12.92
C VAL A 237 18.43 1.90 -12.07
N LEU A 238 19.68 2.32 -11.89
CA LEU A 238 20.06 3.53 -11.17
C LEU A 238 20.01 4.74 -12.10
N HIS A 239 18.82 5.30 -12.27
CA HIS A 239 18.53 6.42 -13.17
C HIS A 239 19.26 7.71 -12.79
N ASP A 240 19.49 7.96 -11.50
CA ASP A 240 20.12 9.19 -11.01
C ASP A 240 21.14 8.92 -9.90
N ARG A 241 22.40 8.77 -10.30
CA ARG A 241 23.52 8.52 -9.37
C ARG A 241 23.77 9.68 -8.41
N VAL A 242 23.63 10.91 -8.89
CA VAL A 242 23.89 12.11 -8.07
C VAL A 242 22.77 12.26 -7.04
N GLY A 243 21.52 12.16 -7.48
CA GLY A 243 20.36 12.14 -6.59
C GLY A 243 20.44 11.01 -5.55
N ALA A 244 20.93 9.83 -5.95
CA ALA A 244 21.12 8.68 -5.05
C ALA A 244 22.15 8.95 -3.95
N ILE A 245 23.31 9.50 -4.30
CA ILE A 245 24.38 9.82 -3.33
C ILE A 245 23.90 10.93 -2.38
N VAL A 246 23.37 12.03 -2.93
CA VAL A 246 22.88 13.15 -2.13
C VAL A 246 21.75 12.70 -1.20
N GLY A 247 20.76 11.96 -1.72
CA GLY A 247 19.66 11.42 -0.93
C GLY A 247 20.12 10.48 0.18
N SER A 248 21.08 9.59 -0.10
CA SER A 248 21.61 8.64 0.89
C SER A 248 22.38 9.34 2.00
N ILE A 249 23.27 10.28 1.65
CA ILE A 249 24.04 11.08 2.62
C ILE A 249 23.09 11.91 3.47
N LEU A 250 22.10 12.55 2.84
CA LEU A 250 21.14 13.41 3.52
C LEU A 250 20.24 12.62 4.46
N LEU A 251 19.75 11.44 4.05
CA LEU A 251 18.99 10.56 4.93
C LEU A 251 19.84 10.08 6.11
N ALA A 252 21.05 9.58 5.86
CA ALA A 252 21.94 9.10 6.92
C ALA A 252 22.31 10.20 7.92
N SER A 253 22.69 11.39 7.44
CA SER A 253 22.99 12.54 8.29
C SER A 253 21.77 13.05 9.03
N CYS A 254 20.57 13.03 8.43
CA CYS A 254 19.31 13.37 9.10
C CYS A 254 19.06 12.43 10.29
N LEU A 255 19.15 11.11 10.07
CA LEU A 255 18.94 10.10 11.11
C LEU A 255 19.96 10.22 12.25
N VAL A 256 21.25 10.39 11.92
CA VAL A 256 22.31 10.60 12.92
C VAL A 256 22.07 11.89 13.72
N THR A 257 21.72 12.99 13.05
CA THR A 257 21.44 14.26 13.72
C THR A 257 20.23 14.14 14.64
N ILE A 258 19.17 13.47 14.19
CA ILE A 258 17.99 13.18 15.00
C ILE A 258 18.37 12.40 16.27
N ILE A 259 19.19 11.36 16.15
CA ILE A 259 19.63 10.56 17.30
C ILE A 259 20.43 11.42 18.28
N ILE A 260 21.41 12.18 17.80
CA ILE A 260 22.28 13.02 18.66
C ILE A 260 21.49 14.15 19.32
N VAL A 261 20.67 14.87 18.55
CA VAL A 261 19.95 16.04 19.06
C VAL A 261 18.80 15.64 19.98
N SER A 262 18.29 14.40 19.88
CA SER A 262 17.26 13.90 20.80
C SER A 262 17.69 13.87 22.27
N PHE A 263 19.00 13.85 22.56
CA PHE A 263 19.52 13.97 23.92
C PHE A 263 19.34 15.38 24.52
N PHE A 264 19.06 16.39 23.70
CA PHE A 264 18.92 17.79 24.10
C PHE A 264 17.46 18.25 24.22
N GLY A 265 16.49 17.33 24.09
CA GLY A 265 15.06 17.64 24.28
C GLY A 265 14.45 18.50 23.16
N VAL A 266 15.09 18.56 21.99
CA VAL A 266 14.54 19.26 20.81
C VAL A 266 13.54 18.35 20.10
N ASP A 267 12.37 18.90 19.76
CA ASP A 267 11.37 18.19 18.99
C ASP A 267 11.95 17.74 17.63
N VAL A 268 11.89 16.43 17.35
CA VAL A 268 12.60 15.79 16.23
C VAL A 268 12.23 16.38 14.87
N TRP A 269 10.97 16.82 14.69
CA TRP A 269 10.51 17.41 13.44
C TRP A 269 11.27 18.70 13.07
N MET A 270 11.78 19.44 14.06
CA MET A 270 12.59 20.66 13.85
C MET A 270 13.92 20.34 13.17
N ILE A 271 14.35 19.09 13.22
CA ILE A 271 15.55 18.59 12.54
C ILE A 271 15.16 18.00 11.19
N SER A 272 14.15 17.12 11.13
CA SER A 272 13.80 16.44 9.89
C SER A 272 13.28 17.38 8.81
N LEU A 273 12.51 18.41 9.20
CA LEU A 273 11.88 19.33 8.26
C LEU A 273 12.92 20.14 7.46
N PRO A 274 13.93 20.79 8.06
CA PRO A 274 15.01 21.43 7.31
C PRO A 274 15.72 20.51 6.31
N PHE A 275 15.99 19.26 6.69
CA PHE A 275 16.58 18.27 5.79
C PHE A 275 15.66 17.97 4.59
N ALA A 276 14.36 17.79 4.83
CA ALA A 276 13.39 17.56 3.76
C ALA A 276 13.22 18.77 2.85
N VAL A 277 13.21 20.00 3.41
CA VAL A 277 13.15 21.24 2.64
C VAL A 277 14.41 21.42 1.80
N PHE A 278 15.60 21.18 2.35
CA PHE A 278 16.84 21.19 1.59
C PHE A 278 16.80 20.17 0.46
N LYS A 279 16.35 18.94 0.73
CA LYS A 279 16.22 17.91 -0.28
C LYS A 279 15.24 18.30 -1.38
N LEU A 280 14.11 18.92 -1.03
CA LEU A 280 13.14 19.45 -1.99
C LEU A 280 13.73 20.54 -2.89
N ILE A 281 14.47 21.48 -2.31
CA ILE A 281 15.17 22.54 -3.06
C ILE A 281 16.21 21.91 -4.00
N PHE A 282 16.99 20.95 -3.51
CA PHE A 282 17.94 20.20 -4.32
C PHE A 282 17.24 19.49 -5.48
N ASP A 283 16.13 18.78 -5.24
CA ASP A 283 15.40 18.05 -6.29
C ASP A 283 14.87 18.96 -7.37
N ILE A 284 14.24 20.09 -6.98
CA ILE A 284 13.73 21.09 -7.92
C ILE A 284 14.89 21.69 -8.73
N GLY A 285 16.00 22.06 -8.08
CA GLY A 285 17.16 22.64 -8.74
C GLY A 285 17.88 21.65 -9.67
N TRP A 286 18.02 20.40 -9.23
CA TRP A 286 18.65 19.32 -9.98
C TRP A 286 17.81 18.92 -11.20
N ASP A 287 16.50 18.78 -11.04
CA ASP A 287 15.56 18.55 -12.14
C ASP A 287 15.62 19.70 -13.15
N HIS A 288 15.59 20.95 -12.69
CA HIS A 288 15.69 22.12 -13.55
C HIS A 288 17.02 22.14 -14.33
N TRP A 289 18.15 21.83 -13.68
CA TRP A 289 19.45 21.74 -14.32
C TRP A 289 19.51 20.63 -15.37
N ARG A 290 18.96 19.44 -15.07
CA ARG A 290 18.88 18.32 -16.02
C ARG A 290 17.99 18.65 -17.21
N TYR A 291 16.87 19.34 -16.99
CA TYR A 291 15.99 19.81 -18.04
C TYR A 291 16.68 20.81 -18.97
N LYS A 292 17.31 21.86 -18.42
CA LYS A 292 18.01 22.89 -19.20
C LYS A 292 19.16 22.32 -20.04
N ASN A 293 19.85 21.31 -19.52
CA ASN A 293 20.97 20.66 -20.20
C ASN A 293 20.56 19.48 -21.11
N GLY A 294 19.25 19.27 -21.35
CA GLY A 294 18.76 18.22 -22.24
C GLY A 294 19.04 16.80 -21.76
N ARG A 295 19.31 16.59 -20.47
CA ARG A 295 19.62 15.27 -19.88
C ARG A 295 18.36 14.48 -19.48
N LEU A 296 17.17 15.06 -19.62
CA LEU A 296 15.89 14.37 -19.45
C LEU A 296 15.39 13.88 -20.82
N THR A 297 15.05 12.61 -20.93
CA THR A 297 14.42 12.04 -22.13
C THR A 297 13.04 12.67 -22.35
N ARG A 298 12.81 13.26 -23.53
CA ARG A 298 11.52 13.88 -23.90
C ARG A 298 10.41 12.82 -24.01
N PRO A 299 9.18 13.06 -23.50
CA PRO A 299 8.03 12.22 -23.78
C PRO A 299 7.65 12.33 -25.26
N ARG A 300 7.44 11.20 -25.93
CA ARG A 300 6.83 11.15 -27.27
C ARG A 300 5.30 11.26 -27.09
N ASP A 301 4.74 12.38 -27.55
CA ASP A 301 3.31 12.75 -27.65
C ASP A 301 2.47 13.00 -26.37
N PRO A 302 1.67 14.08 -26.32
CA PRO A 302 0.81 14.46 -25.18
C PRO A 302 -0.45 13.60 -25.01
N GLY A 303 -0.85 12.78 -26.00
CA GLY A 303 -1.93 11.78 -25.87
C GLY A 303 -1.51 10.53 -25.10
N SER A 304 -0.22 10.41 -24.77
CA SER A 304 0.37 9.23 -24.14
C SER A 304 0.50 9.35 -22.62
N GLN A 305 -0.10 10.33 -21.95
CA GLN A 305 0.27 10.65 -20.56
C GLN A 305 -0.28 9.67 -19.50
N GLU A 306 -1.52 9.18 -19.66
CA GLU A 306 -1.96 7.97 -18.94
C GLU A 306 -1.07 6.79 -19.30
N THR A 307 -0.68 6.72 -20.58
CA THR A 307 0.26 5.73 -21.09
C THR A 307 1.68 5.94 -20.57
N TYR A 308 2.12 7.12 -20.09
CA TYR A 308 3.49 7.51 -19.70
C TYR A 308 3.72 7.33 -18.21
N HIS A 309 2.72 7.60 -17.35
CA HIS A 309 2.76 7.08 -15.98
C HIS A 309 2.60 5.55 -15.96
N ARG A 310 1.80 5.00 -16.88
CA ARG A 310 1.82 3.57 -17.18
C ARG A 310 3.14 3.16 -17.83
N SER A 311 3.80 4.02 -18.62
CA SER A 311 5.04 3.73 -19.37
C SER A 311 6.27 3.90 -18.51
N GLN A 312 6.32 4.67 -17.43
CA GLN A 312 7.43 4.60 -16.48
C GLN A 312 7.32 3.33 -15.65
N ARG A 313 6.09 2.93 -15.28
CA ARG A 313 5.83 1.58 -14.75
C ARG A 313 6.09 0.47 -15.78
N THR A 314 6.05 0.75 -17.09
CA THR A 314 6.23 -0.23 -18.17
C THR A 314 7.62 -0.16 -18.84
N HIS A 315 8.36 0.94 -18.75
CA HIS A 315 9.76 1.11 -19.17
C HIS A 315 10.66 0.45 -18.15
N HIS A 316 10.32 0.58 -16.85
CA HIS A 316 10.81 -0.33 -15.81
C HIS A 316 10.56 -1.81 -16.12
N ILE A 317 9.60 -2.16 -16.98
CA ILE A 317 9.28 -3.53 -17.37
C ILE A 317 9.94 -3.88 -18.71
N ILE A 318 10.12 -2.94 -19.63
CA ILE A 318 10.70 -3.14 -20.97
C ILE A 318 12.22 -3.29 -20.90
N ASP A 319 12.92 -2.50 -20.08
CA ASP A 319 14.37 -2.64 -19.92
C ASP A 319 14.71 -3.95 -19.19
N ILE A 320 13.92 -4.32 -18.20
CA ILE A 320 14.11 -5.59 -17.50
C ILE A 320 13.62 -6.76 -18.37
N LYS A 321 12.56 -6.61 -19.19
CA LYS A 321 12.15 -7.64 -20.18
C LYS A 321 13.22 -7.82 -21.27
N LYS A 322 13.90 -6.75 -21.70
CA LYS A 322 15.06 -6.86 -22.60
C LYS A 322 16.22 -7.62 -21.96
N GLN A 323 16.44 -7.46 -20.65
CA GLN A 323 17.55 -8.10 -19.93
C GLN A 323 17.23 -9.51 -19.37
N VAL A 324 15.96 -9.86 -19.20
CA VAL A 324 15.52 -11.20 -18.72
C VAL A 324 15.18 -12.15 -19.86
N THR A 325 14.80 -11.63 -21.04
CA THR A 325 14.31 -12.45 -22.17
C THR A 325 15.33 -12.64 -23.30
N THR A 326 16.58 -12.19 -23.16
CA THR A 326 17.65 -12.46 -24.13
C THR A 326 18.13 -13.90 -24.02
N SER A 327 17.42 -14.81 -24.68
CA SER A 327 17.95 -16.15 -25.00
C SER A 327 18.83 -16.04 -26.25
N PRO A 328 20.06 -16.59 -26.28
CA PRO A 328 20.78 -16.74 -27.54
C PRO A 328 20.07 -17.83 -28.36
N GLN A 329 19.51 -17.46 -29.51
CA GLN A 329 19.16 -18.44 -30.53
C GLN A 329 20.43 -19.20 -30.90
N THR A 330 20.47 -20.49 -30.60
CA THR A 330 21.51 -21.38 -31.10
C THR A 330 21.19 -21.66 -32.56
N ASP A 331 22.04 -21.17 -33.46
CA ASP A 331 21.99 -21.41 -34.90
C ASP A 331 21.91 -22.91 -35.19
N THR A 332 20.75 -23.38 -35.63
CA THR A 332 20.62 -24.64 -36.37
C THR A 332 19.86 -24.35 -37.66
N LYS A 333 20.52 -24.65 -38.78
CA LYS A 333 20.05 -24.42 -40.16
C LYS A 333 18.67 -25.06 -40.43
N PRO A 334 17.85 -24.48 -41.31
CA PRO A 334 16.51 -24.97 -41.58
C PRO A 334 16.54 -26.16 -42.54
N LEU A 335 15.79 -27.21 -42.24
CA LEU A 335 15.32 -28.17 -43.24
C LEU A 335 13.88 -27.82 -43.63
N SER A 336 13.66 -27.82 -44.94
CA SER A 336 12.50 -27.34 -45.71
C SER A 336 11.17 -28.08 -45.46
N ASN A 337 10.11 -27.29 -45.19
CA ASN A 337 8.72 -27.27 -45.73
C ASN A 337 7.94 -28.59 -46.04
N PRO A 338 6.61 -28.54 -46.25
CA PRO A 338 5.56 -27.73 -45.59
C PRO A 338 4.27 -28.55 -45.31
N LEU A 339 3.35 -28.08 -44.46
CA LEU A 339 1.90 -28.24 -44.70
C LEU A 339 1.05 -27.33 -43.80
N GLY A 340 0.21 -26.51 -44.44
CA GLY A 340 -1.19 -26.31 -44.04
C GLY A 340 -1.51 -25.46 -42.81
N SER A 341 -1.70 -24.16 -43.06
CA SER A 341 -2.44 -23.18 -42.24
C SER A 341 -3.83 -23.63 -41.77
N LEU A 342 -4.27 -23.17 -40.57
CA LEU A 342 -5.54 -22.44 -40.30
C LEU A 342 -5.72 -22.19 -38.77
N PRO A 343 -6.57 -21.21 -38.33
CA PRO A 343 -6.25 -20.29 -37.25
C PRO A 343 -6.98 -20.52 -35.92
N LEU A 344 -6.43 -19.91 -34.86
CA LEU A 344 -7.02 -19.73 -33.54
C LEU A 344 -8.40 -19.04 -33.59
N ASN A 345 -9.39 -19.65 -32.93
CA ASN A 345 -10.31 -18.87 -32.11
C ASN A 345 -10.92 -19.70 -30.95
N LYS A 346 -10.92 -19.06 -29.77
CA LYS A 346 -11.78 -19.26 -28.58
C LYS A 346 -11.88 -20.66 -27.96
N TYR A 347 -11.49 -20.78 -26.69
CA TYR A 347 -12.38 -21.29 -25.64
C TYR A 347 -12.05 -20.68 -24.26
N HIS A 348 -13.13 -20.39 -23.54
CA HIS A 348 -13.23 -19.90 -22.16
C HIS A 348 -13.59 -21.09 -21.24
N HIS A 349 -13.04 -21.09 -20.00
CA HIS A 349 -13.47 -21.82 -18.78
C HIS A 349 -13.37 -23.37 -18.84
N THR A 350 -13.15 -24.17 -17.78
CA THR A 350 -13.40 -24.07 -16.33
C THR A 350 -12.55 -25.15 -15.60
N GLU A 351 -12.45 -25.01 -14.29
CA GLU A 351 -11.78 -25.87 -13.32
C GLU A 351 -12.29 -27.32 -13.20
N ALA A 352 -11.43 -28.12 -12.55
CA ALA A 352 -11.70 -29.20 -11.59
C ALA A 352 -12.20 -30.57 -12.09
N ALA A 353 -11.34 -31.56 -11.86
CA ALA A 353 -11.67 -32.97 -11.68
C ALA A 353 -11.71 -33.29 -10.18
N HIS A 354 -12.75 -33.98 -9.69
CA HIS A 354 -12.65 -35.36 -9.24
C HIS A 354 -13.99 -35.92 -8.72
N ASN A 355 -14.33 -37.08 -9.29
CA ASN A 355 -14.80 -38.31 -8.67
C ASN A 355 -16.18 -38.44 -8.01
N THR A 356 -16.91 -39.40 -8.60
CA THR A 356 -17.53 -40.61 -8.03
C THR A 356 -19.05 -40.67 -7.86
N VAL A 357 -19.53 -41.85 -8.28
CA VAL A 357 -20.71 -42.62 -7.85
C VAL A 357 -21.98 -42.52 -8.70
N ASP A 358 -22.23 -43.66 -9.34
CA ASP A 358 -23.47 -44.36 -9.67
C ASP A 358 -24.51 -43.81 -10.64
N ASN A 359 -24.93 -44.78 -11.44
CA ASN A 359 -25.74 -44.76 -12.62
C ASN A 359 -27.00 -45.55 -12.26
N GLU A 360 -28.20 -44.97 -12.31
CA GLU A 360 -29.42 -45.72 -12.64
C GLU A 360 -30.63 -44.82 -12.96
N LYS A 361 -31.10 -44.99 -14.22
CA LYS A 361 -32.48 -45.00 -14.74
C LYS A 361 -33.60 -44.29 -13.96
N HIS A 362 -34.38 -43.42 -14.63
CA HIS A 362 -35.74 -43.71 -15.14
C HIS A 362 -36.46 -42.49 -15.77
N THR A 363 -37.03 -42.70 -16.98
CA THR A 363 -38.38 -42.30 -17.51
C THR A 363 -39.03 -40.97 -17.07
N THR A 364 -39.23 -39.99 -17.96
CA THR A 364 -40.40 -39.71 -18.86
C THR A 364 -41.67 -39.16 -18.18
N GLU A 365 -42.35 -38.28 -18.93
CA GLU A 365 -43.74 -37.76 -18.76
C GLU A 365 -43.91 -36.57 -17.79
N SER A 366 -44.81 -35.61 -17.99
CA SER A 366 -45.79 -35.24 -19.02
C SER A 366 -46.33 -33.86 -18.58
N ALA A 367 -46.38 -32.88 -19.48
CA ALA A 367 -47.57 -32.13 -19.91
C ALA A 367 -48.47 -31.51 -18.83
N HIS A 368 -48.77 -30.22 -19.00
CA HIS A 368 -50.04 -29.51 -18.70
C HIS A 368 -49.75 -28.02 -18.49
N ARG A 369 -50.58 -27.04 -18.82
CA ARG A 369 -51.73 -26.85 -19.73
C ARG A 369 -51.90 -25.31 -19.71
N ALA A 370 -52.37 -24.74 -20.81
CA ALA A 370 -52.71 -23.31 -21.03
C ALA A 370 -53.85 -22.82 -20.08
N PRO A 371 -54.54 -21.64 -20.21
CA PRO A 371 -54.63 -20.72 -21.38
C PRO A 371 -54.90 -19.21 -21.09
N PHE A 372 -55.19 -18.46 -22.18
CA PHE A 372 -55.94 -17.18 -22.32
C PHE A 372 -55.22 -15.86 -21.96
N ALA A 373 -55.35 -14.75 -22.70
CA ALA A 373 -56.19 -14.36 -23.83
C ALA A 373 -55.67 -13.07 -24.53
N THR A 374 -55.98 -12.95 -25.84
CA THR A 374 -56.44 -11.74 -26.60
C THR A 374 -55.48 -10.54 -26.75
N THR A 375 -55.30 -9.89 -27.92
CA THR A 375 -56.13 -9.80 -29.14
C THR A 375 -55.30 -9.16 -30.29
N ASN A 376 -55.49 -9.67 -31.52
CA ASN A 376 -55.77 -8.98 -32.80
C ASN A 376 -54.87 -7.83 -33.31
N THR A 377 -54.54 -7.67 -34.60
CA THR A 377 -54.83 -8.39 -35.86
C THR A 377 -53.91 -7.79 -36.96
N GLU A 378 -53.42 -8.66 -37.83
CA GLU A 378 -53.10 -8.61 -39.29
C GLU A 378 -53.03 -7.24 -40.01
N VAL A 379 -52.19 -7.06 -41.05
CA VAL A 379 -52.38 -7.54 -42.45
C VAL A 379 -50.99 -7.41 -43.14
N LEU A 380 -50.37 -8.49 -43.65
CA LEU A 380 -50.39 -8.98 -45.05
C LEU A 380 -49.91 -7.90 -46.06
N SER A 381 -49.04 -8.14 -47.03
CA SER A 381 -48.82 -9.34 -47.84
C SER A 381 -47.69 -9.09 -48.86
N ASN A 382 -46.98 -10.18 -49.22
CA ASN A 382 -46.61 -10.62 -50.57
C ASN A 382 -45.70 -9.73 -51.45
N SER A 383 -44.89 -10.24 -52.37
CA SER A 383 -44.31 -11.56 -52.69
C SER A 383 -43.50 -11.34 -53.98
N SER A 384 -42.56 -12.26 -54.28
CA SER A 384 -42.08 -12.65 -55.65
C SER A 384 -41.40 -11.58 -56.53
N GLY A 385 -40.31 -11.82 -57.26
CA GLY A 385 -39.64 -13.03 -57.73
C GLY A 385 -38.96 -12.73 -59.09
N SER A 386 -38.07 -13.63 -59.54
CA SER A 386 -37.45 -13.69 -60.89
C SER A 386 -36.29 -12.72 -61.17
N LEU A 387 -35.34 -12.96 -62.07
CA LEU A 387 -34.60 -14.10 -62.65
C LEU A 387 -33.53 -13.41 -63.54
N SER A 388 -32.36 -14.03 -63.75
CA SER A 388 -31.18 -13.57 -64.52
C SER A 388 -31.46 -13.39 -66.04
N PRO A 389 -30.48 -13.25 -67.00
CA PRO A 389 -29.01 -13.04 -66.97
C PRO A 389 -28.43 -12.11 -68.11
N ASN A 390 -27.09 -12.01 -68.15
CA ASN A 390 -26.18 -11.89 -69.33
C ASN A 390 -26.01 -10.60 -70.17
N LYS A 391 -24.71 -10.26 -70.39
CA LYS A 391 -23.97 -9.80 -71.61
C LYS A 391 -23.08 -8.57 -71.33
N SER A 392 -21.76 -8.70 -71.31
CA SER A 392 -20.76 -8.77 -72.41
C SER A 392 -20.25 -7.41 -72.91
N LEU A 393 -18.94 -7.21 -72.67
CA LEU A 393 -17.89 -6.63 -73.53
C LEU A 393 -17.84 -5.12 -73.90
N SER A 394 -16.57 -4.70 -73.89
CA SER A 394 -15.86 -3.68 -74.70
C SER A 394 -15.97 -2.18 -74.38
N GLU A 395 -14.83 -1.68 -73.90
CA GLU A 395 -13.99 -0.58 -74.43
C GLU A 395 -14.49 0.89 -74.45
N SER A 396 -13.58 1.72 -73.91
CA SER A 396 -13.03 2.96 -74.47
C SER A 396 -13.18 4.24 -73.65
N MET A 397 -12.20 5.11 -73.88
CA MET A 397 -11.61 6.12 -73.01
C MET A 397 -12.36 7.46 -72.95
N SER A 398 -12.05 8.20 -71.87
CA SER A 398 -11.91 9.67 -71.80
C SER A 398 -13.16 10.56 -71.89
N SER A 399 -13.52 11.20 -70.78
CA SER A 399 -13.46 12.68 -70.63
C SER A 399 -14.06 13.14 -69.28
N ALA A 400 -13.59 14.29 -68.82
CA ALA A 400 -13.72 14.81 -67.46
C ALA A 400 -15.09 15.42 -67.10
N GLY A 401 -15.44 15.36 -65.81
CA GLY A 401 -16.43 16.22 -65.14
C GLY A 401 -17.04 15.56 -63.89
N PRO A 402 -17.62 16.33 -62.95
CA PRO A 402 -16.99 17.26 -62.02
C PRO A 402 -16.77 16.64 -60.62
N ILE A 403 -15.77 17.17 -59.90
CA ILE A 403 -15.44 16.83 -58.50
C ILE A 403 -16.69 17.04 -57.63
N THR A 404 -17.26 15.94 -57.13
CA THR A 404 -18.25 15.98 -56.05
C THR A 404 -17.50 16.24 -54.75
N THR A 405 -17.62 17.46 -54.24
CA THR A 405 -17.10 17.85 -52.94
C THR A 405 -17.75 17.00 -51.85
N ILE A 406 -16.96 16.13 -51.23
CA ILE A 406 -17.31 15.51 -49.95
C ILE A 406 -17.51 16.64 -48.94
N PRO A 407 -18.62 16.70 -48.18
CA PRO A 407 -18.76 17.70 -47.12
C PRO A 407 -17.64 17.48 -46.10
N SER A 408 -16.81 18.49 -45.89
CA SER A 408 -15.84 18.52 -44.79
C SER A 408 -16.54 18.13 -43.48
N PRO A 409 -15.90 17.32 -42.61
CA PRO A 409 -16.48 17.01 -41.32
C PRO A 409 -16.67 18.32 -40.55
N ALA A 410 -17.91 18.56 -40.12
CA ALA A 410 -18.27 19.72 -39.32
C ALA A 410 -17.25 19.89 -38.19
N THR A 411 -16.60 21.06 -38.16
CA THR A 411 -15.72 21.50 -37.09
C THR A 411 -16.53 21.50 -35.79
N SER A 412 -16.42 20.42 -35.01
CA SER A 412 -16.94 20.38 -33.65
C SER A 412 -16.24 21.49 -32.87
N SER A 413 -16.98 22.55 -32.56
CA SER A 413 -16.51 23.61 -31.67
C SER A 413 -16.17 22.98 -30.32
N THR A 414 -14.88 22.72 -30.07
CA THR A 414 -14.43 22.28 -28.75
C THR A 414 -14.90 23.31 -27.75
N SER A 415 -15.71 22.87 -26.78
CA SER A 415 -16.25 23.75 -25.73
C SER A 415 -15.11 24.53 -25.07
N PHE A 416 -15.35 25.77 -24.66
CA PHE A 416 -14.37 26.57 -23.91
C PHE A 416 -13.76 25.79 -22.73
N PHE A 417 -14.55 24.92 -22.11
CA PHE A 417 -14.10 24.02 -21.04
C PHE A 417 -13.16 22.92 -21.53
N ASP A 418 -13.36 22.36 -22.72
CA ASP A 418 -12.46 21.38 -23.31
C ASP A 418 -11.11 22.01 -23.67
N ARG A 419 -11.12 23.24 -24.19
CA ARG A 419 -9.91 24.00 -24.52
C ARG A 419 -9.14 24.41 -23.26
N LYS A 420 -9.85 24.79 -22.18
CA LYS A 420 -9.23 25.08 -20.88
C LYS A 420 -8.66 23.82 -20.24
N ARG A 421 -9.37 22.68 -20.36
CA ARG A 421 -8.91 21.37 -19.89
C ARG A 421 -7.68 20.89 -20.66
N SER A 422 -7.65 21.00 -21.99
CA SER A 422 -6.49 20.61 -22.81
C SER A 422 -5.25 21.46 -22.49
N ASN A 423 -5.45 22.77 -22.26
CA ASN A 423 -4.38 23.69 -21.86
C ASN A 423 -3.85 23.40 -20.45
N LEU A 424 -4.71 22.99 -19.52
CA LEU A 424 -4.29 22.59 -18.17
C LEU A 424 -3.52 21.27 -18.20
N VAL A 425 -3.98 20.28 -19.00
CA VAL A 425 -3.29 19.00 -19.18
C VAL A 425 -1.91 19.20 -19.81
N SER A 426 -1.80 20.02 -20.85
CA SER A 426 -0.51 20.28 -21.51
C SER A 426 0.46 21.04 -20.60
N ARG A 427 -0.01 22.05 -19.84
CA ARG A 427 0.80 22.74 -18.84
C ARG A 427 1.26 21.79 -17.72
N ARG A 428 0.38 20.91 -17.26
CA ARG A 428 0.73 19.89 -16.28
C ARG A 428 1.78 18.93 -16.81
N ALA A 429 1.66 18.51 -18.08
CA ALA A 429 2.65 17.66 -18.75
C ALA A 429 4.04 18.32 -18.85
N GLN A 430 4.07 19.60 -19.23
CA GLN A 430 5.31 20.36 -19.27
C GLN A 430 5.95 20.45 -17.88
N PHE A 431 5.15 20.72 -16.85
CA PHE A 431 5.62 20.74 -15.46
C PHE A 431 6.15 19.38 -14.99
N ASP A 432 5.42 18.29 -15.25
CA ASP A 432 5.83 16.94 -14.85
C ASP A 432 7.09 16.48 -15.59
N HIS A 433 7.31 16.94 -16.82
CA HIS A 433 8.56 16.68 -17.54
C HIS A 433 9.71 17.54 -17.03
N HIS A 434 9.44 18.78 -16.61
CA HIS A 434 10.45 19.69 -16.07
C HIS A 434 10.92 19.25 -14.68
N PHE A 435 10.00 18.78 -13.83
CA PHE A 435 10.24 18.39 -12.44
C PHE A 435 9.79 16.95 -12.16
N PRO A 436 10.41 15.95 -12.81
CA PRO A 436 9.98 14.55 -12.71
C PRO A 436 10.07 14.02 -11.27
N THR A 437 11.11 14.38 -10.52
CA THR A 437 11.32 13.88 -9.14
C THR A 437 10.19 14.33 -8.24
N PHE A 438 9.89 15.64 -8.27
CA PHE A 438 8.80 16.23 -7.48
C PHE A 438 7.43 15.68 -7.90
N SER A 439 7.17 15.59 -9.20
CA SER A 439 5.89 15.11 -9.73
C SER A 439 5.63 13.62 -9.49
N ILE A 440 6.68 12.82 -9.34
CA ILE A 440 6.56 11.41 -8.96
C ILE A 440 6.48 11.26 -7.43
N ALA A 441 7.25 12.05 -6.67
CA ALA A 441 7.30 11.95 -5.21
C ALA A 441 6.02 12.44 -4.54
N LEU A 442 5.48 13.59 -4.96
CA LEU A 442 4.34 14.23 -4.31
C LEU A 442 3.12 13.30 -4.24
N PRO A 443 2.63 12.66 -5.34
CA PRO A 443 1.47 11.79 -5.26
C PRO A 443 1.70 10.48 -4.48
N ARG A 444 2.96 10.11 -4.22
CA ARG A 444 3.32 8.93 -3.41
C ARG A 444 3.35 9.24 -1.91
N LEU A 445 3.40 10.52 -1.53
CA LEU A 445 3.26 10.89 -0.13
C LEU A 445 1.88 10.52 0.39
N PRO A 446 1.77 10.00 1.63
CA PRO A 446 0.52 9.50 2.17
C PRO A 446 -0.38 10.64 2.67
N PHE A 447 -0.80 11.56 1.78
CA PHE A 447 -1.66 12.70 2.14
C PHE A 447 -2.97 12.31 2.82
N ALA A 448 -3.49 11.12 2.51
CA ALA A 448 -4.65 10.54 3.19
C ALA A 448 -4.42 10.30 4.69
N LEU A 449 -3.17 10.12 5.13
CA LEU A 449 -2.81 9.92 6.54
C LEU A 449 -3.08 11.16 7.38
N VAL A 450 -2.85 12.38 6.87
CA VAL A 450 -2.95 13.61 7.66
C VAL A 450 -4.35 13.81 8.26
N PRO A 451 -5.43 13.90 7.46
CA PRO A 451 -6.77 14.07 8.01
C PRO A 451 -7.20 12.86 8.83
N PHE A 452 -6.76 11.65 8.45
CA PHE A 452 -7.06 10.43 9.19
C PHE A 452 -6.44 10.41 10.58
N ALA A 453 -5.14 10.67 10.70
CA ALA A 453 -4.39 10.67 11.96
C ALA A 453 -4.92 11.74 12.90
N PHE A 454 -5.11 12.98 12.43
CA PHE A 454 -5.73 14.04 13.25
C PHE A 454 -7.12 13.63 13.72
N SER A 455 -7.91 12.98 12.86
CA SER A 455 -9.22 12.50 13.28
C SER A 455 -9.13 11.41 14.35
N GLN A 456 -8.17 10.49 14.25
CA GLN A 456 -7.94 9.48 15.30
C GLN A 456 -7.55 10.13 16.64
N PHE A 457 -6.66 11.13 16.62
CA PHE A 457 -6.32 11.86 17.84
C PHE A 457 -7.52 12.58 18.45
N ILE A 458 -8.34 13.26 17.64
CA ILE A 458 -9.56 13.94 18.11
C ILE A 458 -10.57 12.93 18.69
N LEU A 459 -10.79 11.81 18.00
CA LEU A 459 -11.72 10.79 18.46
C LEU A 459 -11.27 10.11 19.77
N ILE A 460 -9.97 9.91 19.96
CA ILE A 460 -9.43 9.36 21.21
C ILE A 460 -9.47 10.42 22.32
N GLU A 461 -9.23 11.69 21.99
CA GLU A 461 -9.44 12.79 22.94
C GLU A 461 -10.92 12.91 23.36
N ALA A 462 -11.85 12.64 22.43
CA ALA A 462 -13.28 12.58 22.74
C ALA A 462 -13.59 11.46 23.75
N LEU A 463 -13.01 10.27 23.56
CA LEU A 463 -13.15 9.16 24.52
C LEU A 463 -12.56 9.53 25.89
N ALA A 464 -11.40 10.19 25.91
CA ALA A 464 -10.76 10.67 27.14
C ALA A 464 -11.65 11.69 27.88
N HIS A 465 -12.14 12.71 27.17
CA HIS A 465 -13.03 13.72 27.70
C HIS A 465 -14.32 13.13 28.28
N GLN A 466 -14.80 12.02 27.74
CA GLN A 466 -16.00 11.32 28.21
C GLN A 466 -15.72 10.26 29.30
N GLY A 467 -14.47 10.13 29.76
CA GLY A 467 -14.06 9.23 30.85
C GLY A 467 -13.85 7.77 30.45
N TRP A 468 -13.88 7.43 29.14
CA TRP A 468 -13.67 6.04 28.71
C TRP A 468 -12.23 5.56 28.94
N ILE A 469 -11.26 6.46 28.82
CA ILE A 469 -9.85 6.11 29.07
C ILE A 469 -9.64 5.67 30.52
N ASP A 470 -10.27 6.33 31.48
CA ASP A 470 -10.20 5.95 32.90
C ASP A 470 -10.84 4.59 33.16
N VAL A 471 -11.99 4.31 32.52
CA VAL A 471 -12.66 3.00 32.59
C VAL A 471 -11.74 1.90 32.06
N PHE A 472 -11.14 2.11 30.89
CA PHE A 472 -10.21 1.15 30.29
C PHE A 472 -8.95 0.96 31.15
N ALA A 473 -8.45 2.04 31.76
CA ALA A 473 -7.31 1.99 32.66
C ALA A 473 -7.60 1.15 33.91
N VAL A 474 -8.78 1.31 34.51
CA VAL A 474 -9.23 0.48 35.64
C VAL A 474 -9.34 -1.00 35.25
N TRP A 475 -9.88 -1.30 34.06
CA TRP A 475 -9.92 -2.68 33.56
C TRP A 475 -8.52 -3.26 33.37
N LEU A 476 -7.61 -2.47 32.80
CA LEU A 476 -6.22 -2.87 32.61
C LEU A 476 -5.52 -3.14 33.95
N ILE A 477 -5.67 -2.25 34.94
CA ILE A 477 -5.13 -2.45 36.30
C ILE A 477 -5.62 -3.75 36.92
N ARG A 478 -6.93 -4.03 36.81
CA ARG A 478 -7.52 -5.25 37.38
C ARG A 478 -7.01 -6.51 36.68
N ALA A 479 -6.89 -6.47 35.37
CA ALA A 479 -6.43 -7.61 34.59
C ALA A 479 -4.94 -7.90 34.80
N THR A 480 -4.11 -6.86 35.00
CA THR A 480 -2.65 -7.03 35.16
C THR A 480 -2.20 -7.13 36.62
N ALA A 481 -3.06 -6.76 37.58
CA ALA A 481 -2.72 -6.55 38.98
C ALA A 481 -1.47 -5.67 39.18
N ARG A 482 -1.19 -4.76 38.23
CA ARG A 482 0.01 -3.89 38.18
C ARG A 482 1.35 -4.63 38.10
N GLN A 483 1.33 -5.93 37.80
CA GLN A 483 2.54 -6.76 37.67
C GLN A 483 3.15 -6.64 36.28
N ILE A 484 4.48 -6.80 36.19
CA ILE A 484 5.25 -6.63 34.96
C ILE A 484 4.79 -7.61 33.86
N TYR A 485 4.83 -8.92 34.11
CA TYR A 485 4.56 -9.91 33.07
C TYR A 485 3.11 -9.92 32.57
N PRO A 486 2.07 -9.87 33.44
CA PRO A 486 0.70 -9.70 32.99
C PRO A 486 0.51 -8.42 32.17
N THR A 487 1.19 -7.33 32.55
CA THR A 487 1.16 -6.08 31.78
C THR A 487 1.74 -6.26 30.38
N ILE A 488 2.90 -6.92 30.25
CA ILE A 488 3.51 -7.21 28.93
C ILE A 488 2.55 -7.98 28.04
N TRP A 489 2.00 -9.08 28.54
CA TRP A 489 1.13 -9.96 27.74
C TRP A 489 -0.20 -9.31 27.39
N ILE A 490 -0.85 -8.65 28.35
CA ILE A 490 -2.15 -8.01 28.12
C ILE A 490 -2.00 -6.82 27.17
N VAL A 491 -1.06 -5.89 27.44
CA VAL A 491 -0.84 -4.74 26.55
C VAL A 491 -0.36 -5.19 25.18
N GLY A 492 0.54 -6.18 25.13
CA GLY A 492 1.10 -6.70 23.90
C GLY A 492 0.06 -7.39 23.00
N VAL A 493 -0.61 -8.42 23.51
CA VAL A 493 -1.61 -9.18 22.74
C VAL A 493 -2.79 -8.29 22.37
N PHE A 494 -3.28 -7.48 23.32
CA PHE A 494 -4.38 -6.57 23.04
C PHE A 494 -3.97 -5.49 22.04
N GLY A 495 -2.73 -5.02 22.06
CA GLY A 495 -2.20 -4.11 21.04
C GLY A 495 -2.21 -4.71 19.64
N VAL A 496 -1.77 -5.96 19.48
CA VAL A 496 -1.81 -6.66 18.17
C VAL A 496 -3.26 -6.81 17.69
N VAL A 497 -4.18 -7.18 18.58
CA VAL A 497 -5.61 -7.31 18.25
C VAL A 497 -6.21 -5.96 17.89
N LEU A 498 -5.97 -4.91 18.68
CA LEU A 498 -6.50 -3.57 18.44
C LEU A 498 -5.98 -2.94 17.15
N CYS A 499 -4.76 -3.27 16.68
CA CYS A 499 -4.30 -2.81 15.36
C CYS A 499 -5.29 -3.21 14.24
N ASN A 500 -5.98 -4.35 14.39
CA ASN A 500 -7.02 -4.80 13.45
C ASN A 500 -8.39 -4.16 13.70
N LEU A 501 -8.69 -3.78 14.95
CA LEU A 501 -10.02 -3.39 15.42
C LEU A 501 -10.18 -1.90 15.73
N SER A 502 -9.11 -1.11 15.73
CA SER A 502 -9.10 0.33 15.98
C SER A 502 -8.81 1.13 14.70
N GLY A 503 -9.17 0.56 13.56
CA GLY A 503 -9.04 1.16 12.23
C GLY A 503 -7.65 1.07 11.64
N THR A 504 -6.60 1.25 12.46
CA THR A 504 -5.18 1.16 12.07
C THR A 504 -4.29 0.99 13.29
N ASN A 505 -3.01 0.66 13.08
CA ASN A 505 -1.98 0.60 14.12
C ASN A 505 -1.76 1.94 14.85
N ILE A 506 -1.85 3.08 14.15
CA ILE A 506 -1.80 4.43 14.75
C ILE A 506 -2.91 4.65 15.78
N GLY A 507 -4.18 4.38 15.44
CA GLY A 507 -5.32 4.55 16.34
C GLY A 507 -5.23 3.64 17.57
N ALA A 508 -4.86 2.37 17.38
CA ALA A 508 -4.63 1.43 18.46
C ALA A 508 -3.52 1.89 19.42
N THR A 509 -2.41 2.39 18.87
CA THR A 509 -1.26 2.87 19.64
C THR A 509 -1.62 4.09 20.46
N ILE A 510 -2.28 5.10 19.88
CA ILE A 510 -2.69 6.31 20.61
C ILE A 510 -3.64 5.94 21.76
N LEU A 511 -4.61 5.07 21.50
CA LEU A 511 -5.58 4.62 22.50
C LEU A 511 -4.87 3.91 23.66
N LEU A 512 -4.03 2.91 23.38
CA LEU A 512 -3.33 2.16 24.41
C LEU A 512 -2.30 2.98 25.17
N THR A 513 -1.60 3.90 24.50
CA THR A 513 -0.69 4.84 25.18
C THR A 513 -1.46 5.64 26.24
N LYS A 514 -2.63 6.19 25.90
CA LYS A 514 -3.45 6.91 26.88
C LYS A 514 -3.96 6.03 28.01
N VAL A 515 -4.46 4.83 27.70
CA VAL A 515 -4.96 3.88 28.70
C VAL A 515 -3.87 3.44 29.67
N VAL A 516 -2.68 3.11 29.17
CA VAL A 516 -1.54 2.69 30.01
C VAL A 516 -1.06 3.83 30.90
N ARG A 517 -1.03 5.08 30.39
CA ARG A 517 -0.66 6.24 31.20
C ARG A 517 -1.68 6.55 32.29
N ALA A 518 -2.97 6.51 31.96
CA ALA A 518 -4.05 6.68 32.93
C ALA A 518 -4.06 5.59 34.01
N ALA A 519 -3.55 4.39 33.70
CA ALA A 519 -3.43 3.30 34.68
C ALA A 519 -2.39 3.58 35.79
N ALA A 520 -1.49 4.56 35.59
CA ALA A 520 -0.47 4.97 36.56
C ALA A 520 0.30 3.78 37.16
N PHE A 521 0.85 2.94 36.28
CA PHE A 521 1.67 1.80 36.68
C PHE A 521 2.99 2.25 37.35
N PRO A 522 3.57 1.41 38.23
CA PRO A 522 4.95 1.60 38.67
C PRO A 522 5.92 1.66 37.48
N ASP A 523 7.02 2.40 37.61
CA ASP A 523 7.96 2.69 36.51
C ASP A 523 8.40 1.46 35.71
N HIS A 524 8.70 0.35 36.40
CA HIS A 524 9.10 -0.90 35.73
C HIS A 524 7.96 -1.50 34.89
N SER A 525 6.73 -1.50 35.41
CA SER A 525 5.55 -1.98 34.69
C SER A 525 5.12 -1.02 33.57
N LEU A 526 5.28 0.30 33.78
CA LEU A 526 5.03 1.31 32.75
C LEU A 526 6.01 1.16 31.58
N ARG A 527 7.30 0.97 31.87
CA ARG A 527 8.33 0.69 30.87
C ARG A 527 8.03 -0.60 30.11
N ALA A 528 7.68 -1.66 30.83
CA ALA A 528 7.29 -2.93 30.24
C ALA A 528 6.08 -2.80 29.30
N ALA A 529 5.07 -2.03 29.69
CA ALA A 529 3.92 -1.72 28.85
C ALA A 529 4.31 -0.94 27.58
N ALA A 530 5.19 0.06 27.70
CA ALA A 530 5.66 0.86 26.57
C ALA A 530 6.41 0.01 25.53
N ILE A 531 7.32 -0.87 25.98
CA ILE A 531 8.08 -1.77 25.10
C ILE A 531 7.14 -2.82 24.49
N ALA A 532 6.26 -3.43 25.29
CA ALA A 532 5.26 -4.37 24.79
C ALA A 532 4.34 -3.74 23.73
N LEU A 533 3.92 -2.48 23.94
CA LEU A 533 3.14 -1.74 22.96
C LEU A 533 3.92 -1.44 21.69
N ALA A 534 5.22 -1.14 21.79
CA ALA A 534 6.09 -0.93 20.63
C ALA A 534 6.24 -2.18 19.76
N VAL A 535 6.42 -3.34 20.38
CA VAL A 535 6.44 -4.62 19.68
C VAL A 535 5.08 -4.88 19.06
N ALA A 536 4.00 -4.70 19.82
CA ALA A 536 2.63 -4.97 19.39
C ALA A 536 2.18 -4.08 18.23
N SER A 537 2.52 -2.79 18.22
CA SER A 537 2.10 -1.86 17.16
C SER A 537 2.75 -2.16 15.81
N ASN A 538 3.99 -2.70 15.82
CA ASN A 538 4.73 -3.05 14.61
C ASN A 538 4.39 -4.48 14.14
N VAL A 539 4.37 -5.47 15.05
CA VAL A 539 3.91 -6.83 14.71
C VAL A 539 2.43 -6.81 14.28
N GLY A 540 1.61 -6.02 14.97
CA GLY A 540 0.22 -5.77 14.63
C GLY A 540 0.01 -5.02 13.32
N ALA A 541 1.05 -4.49 12.67
CA ALA A 541 0.96 -3.92 11.32
C ALA A 541 1.03 -4.99 10.21
N VAL A 542 1.59 -6.19 10.51
CA VAL A 542 1.61 -7.35 9.61
C VAL A 542 0.22 -7.99 9.50
N SER A 543 -0.52 -7.99 10.60
CA SER A 543 -1.97 -8.19 10.81
C SER A 543 -2.89 -9.00 9.87
N PHE A 544 -4.11 -9.19 10.35
CA PHE A 544 -5.17 -9.87 9.63
C PHE A 544 -5.85 -8.97 8.61
N THR A 545 -5.96 -7.66 8.86
CA THR A 545 -6.64 -6.69 7.98
C THR A 545 -5.68 -5.79 7.23
N PHE A 546 -5.99 -5.49 5.96
CA PHE A 546 -5.20 -4.51 5.19
C PHE A 546 -5.22 -3.12 5.81
N SER A 547 -6.31 -2.75 6.49
CA SER A 547 -6.45 -1.46 7.18
C SER A 547 -5.61 -1.37 8.45
N ALA A 548 -5.13 -2.49 9.00
CA ALA A 548 -4.30 -2.49 10.20
C ALA A 548 -3.03 -1.64 10.06
N SER A 549 -2.55 -1.40 8.84
CA SER A 549 -1.48 -0.45 8.57
C SER A 549 -1.72 0.29 7.25
N LEU A 550 -1.20 1.51 7.13
CA LEU A 550 -1.22 2.21 5.84
C LEU A 550 -0.42 1.48 4.77
N ALA A 551 0.71 0.88 5.17
CA ALA A 551 1.49 -0.03 4.35
C ALA A 551 0.61 -1.14 3.75
N GLY A 552 -0.29 -1.74 4.53
CA GLY A 552 -1.24 -2.75 4.04
C GLY A 552 -2.18 -2.24 2.94
N LEU A 553 -2.69 -1.02 3.08
CA LEU A 553 -3.54 -0.39 2.06
C LEU A 553 -2.76 -0.05 0.79
N LEU A 554 -1.53 0.47 0.92
CA LEU A 554 -0.64 0.76 -0.21
C LEU A 554 -0.27 -0.52 -0.95
N TRP A 555 0.13 -1.55 -0.22
CA TRP A 555 0.48 -2.87 -0.74
C TRP A 555 -0.68 -3.46 -1.55
N ARG A 556 -1.89 -3.54 -0.97
CA ARG A 556 -3.09 -4.01 -1.67
C ARG A 556 -3.39 -3.17 -2.92
N GLY A 557 -3.22 -1.85 -2.83
CA GLY A 557 -3.40 -0.93 -3.96
C GLY A 557 -2.47 -1.27 -5.13
N ILE A 558 -1.19 -1.52 -4.85
CA ILE A 558 -0.20 -1.93 -5.86
C ILE A 558 -0.58 -3.27 -6.47
N LEU A 559 -0.92 -4.27 -5.65
CA LEU A 559 -1.30 -5.59 -6.14
C LEU A 559 -2.52 -5.55 -7.07
N ASN A 560 -3.56 -4.80 -6.70
CA ASN A 560 -4.74 -4.60 -7.55
C ASN A 560 -4.36 -3.93 -8.88
N GLN A 561 -3.50 -2.91 -8.86
CA GLN A 561 -3.03 -2.24 -10.07
C GLN A 561 -2.20 -3.16 -10.98
N LYS A 562 -1.60 -4.21 -10.41
CA LYS A 562 -0.82 -5.22 -11.13
C LYS A 562 -1.63 -6.46 -11.49
N GLY A 563 -2.95 -6.47 -11.22
CA GLY A 563 -3.82 -7.59 -11.56
C GLY A 563 -3.64 -8.81 -10.66
N ILE A 564 -3.10 -8.64 -9.44
CA ILE A 564 -2.95 -9.71 -8.43
C ILE A 564 -3.93 -9.43 -7.28
N PRO A 565 -5.24 -9.66 -7.46
CA PRO A 565 -6.20 -9.38 -6.40
C PRO A 565 -6.01 -10.33 -5.22
N MET A 566 -5.76 -9.78 -4.03
CA MET A 566 -5.71 -10.56 -2.80
C MET A 566 -6.97 -10.35 -1.97
N LYS A 567 -7.66 -11.45 -1.66
CA LYS A 567 -8.82 -11.44 -0.76
C LYS A 567 -8.37 -11.22 0.68
N GLN A 568 -9.20 -10.51 1.44
CA GLN A 568 -9.00 -10.22 2.86
C GLN A 568 -8.85 -11.50 3.70
N SER A 569 -9.65 -12.53 3.44
CA SER A 569 -9.55 -13.83 4.12
C SER A 569 -8.24 -14.56 3.82
N THR A 570 -7.80 -14.53 2.57
CA THR A 570 -6.52 -15.11 2.15
C THR A 570 -5.37 -14.41 2.85
N PHE A 571 -5.33 -13.08 2.83
CA PHE A 571 -4.33 -12.29 3.53
C PHE A 571 -4.26 -12.62 5.02
N ALA A 572 -5.42 -12.67 5.70
CA ALA A 572 -5.51 -13.03 7.11
C ALA A 572 -4.97 -14.45 7.38
N LEU A 573 -5.34 -15.42 6.54
CA LEU A 573 -4.87 -16.81 6.66
C LEU A 573 -3.35 -16.90 6.50
N TRP A 574 -2.78 -16.20 5.52
CA TRP A 574 -1.33 -16.25 5.28
C TRP A 574 -0.55 -15.60 6.42
N ASN A 575 -1.05 -14.52 7.03
CA ASN A 575 -0.37 -13.86 8.13
C ASN A 575 -0.61 -14.49 9.51
N LEU A 576 -1.59 -15.40 9.66
CA LEU A 576 -1.92 -16.00 10.96
C LEU A 576 -0.71 -16.61 11.65
N LEU A 577 0.01 -17.50 10.98
CA LEU A 577 1.17 -18.16 11.57
C LEU A 577 2.31 -17.16 11.89
N PRO A 578 2.78 -16.31 10.95
CA PRO A 578 3.80 -15.31 11.26
C PRO A 578 3.42 -14.39 12.43
N ILE A 579 2.21 -13.85 12.48
CA ILE A 579 1.77 -12.93 13.54
C ILE A 579 1.78 -13.63 14.90
N THR A 580 1.18 -14.82 14.99
CA THR A 580 1.09 -15.55 16.26
C THR A 580 2.48 -15.86 16.80
N VAL A 581 3.38 -16.34 15.93
CA VAL A 581 4.76 -16.65 16.33
C VAL A 581 5.53 -15.38 16.72
N MET A 582 5.44 -14.31 15.93
CA MET A 582 6.10 -13.04 16.25
C MET A 582 5.58 -12.43 17.55
N THR A 583 4.28 -12.49 17.81
CA THR A 583 3.69 -11.96 19.04
C THR A 583 4.19 -12.75 20.25
N ALA A 584 4.15 -14.08 20.19
CA ALA A 584 4.62 -14.92 21.28
C ALA A 584 6.12 -14.71 21.57
N VAL A 585 6.96 -14.73 20.53
CA VAL A 585 8.41 -14.59 20.68
C VAL A 585 8.78 -13.16 21.08
N GLY A 586 8.21 -12.15 20.43
CA GLY A 586 8.49 -10.75 20.72
C GLY A 586 8.17 -10.39 22.16
N LEU A 587 6.97 -10.74 22.64
CA LEU A 587 6.58 -10.50 24.04
C LEU A 587 7.38 -11.35 25.03
N GLY A 588 7.76 -12.58 24.63
CA GLY A 588 8.67 -13.42 25.40
C GLY A 588 10.04 -12.78 25.61
N VAL A 589 10.61 -12.17 24.56
CA VAL A 589 11.87 -11.41 24.69
C VAL A 589 11.70 -10.20 25.59
N VAL A 590 10.59 -9.45 25.48
CA VAL A 590 10.32 -8.33 26.38
C VAL A 590 10.25 -8.80 27.85
N CYS A 591 9.69 -10.00 28.11
CA CYS A 591 9.69 -10.57 29.46
C CYS A 591 11.13 -10.84 29.95
N ILE A 592 12.00 -11.39 29.10
CA ILE A 592 13.41 -11.65 29.43
C ILE A 592 14.15 -10.35 29.68
N GLU A 593 14.01 -9.35 28.81
CA GLU A 593 14.63 -8.03 28.98
C GLU A 593 14.19 -7.38 30.29
N MET A 594 12.89 -7.37 30.56
CA MET A 594 12.37 -6.80 31.80
C MET A 594 12.83 -7.56 33.04
N ALA A 595 13.00 -8.89 32.97
CA ALA A 595 13.55 -9.69 34.07
C ALA A 595 15.02 -9.35 34.38
N VAL A 596 15.79 -8.92 33.38
CA VAL A 596 17.19 -8.49 33.54
C VAL A 596 17.26 -7.05 34.04
N ILE A 597 16.42 -6.14 33.51
CA ILE A 597 16.41 -4.71 33.84
C ILE A 597 15.76 -4.41 35.20
N SER A 598 14.88 -5.28 35.70
CA SER A 598 14.19 -5.11 36.99
C SER A 598 14.91 -5.73 38.18
N ARG A 599 16.06 -6.38 37.96
CA ARG A 599 17.02 -6.75 39.01
C ARG A 599 17.94 -5.58 39.27
#